data_AF-A0A4Y8YZA2-F1
#
_entry.id   AF-A0A4Y8YZA2-F1
#
_cell.length_a   1.000
_cell.length_b   1.000
_cell.length_c   1.000
_cell.angle_alpha   90.00
_cell.angle_beta   90.00
_cell.angle_gamma   90.00
#
_symmetry.space_group_name_H-M   'P 1'
#
loop_
_entity.id
_entity.type
_entity.pdbx_description
1 polymer ?
#
loop_
_entity_poly.entity_id
_entity_poly.type
_entity_poly.pdbx_seq_one_letter_code
_entity_poly.pdbx_strand_id
1 'polypeptide(L)'
;MTAPDALALAQGQQRLQQERETFDQRKRQDASWFKVRCAIGWVAAVTLPSIMVVACLIIGFHDSFGPTTVSIATGALLVDALATATSLYKIVIGTQGSQPLEPVTAEAPALRTAALPLAATSE
;
A
#
# COMPACT_ATOMS: atom_id res chain seq x y z
N MET A 1 -45.67 11.76 -7.63
CA MET A 1 -44.34 11.70 -7.00
C MET A 1 -44.50 12.23 -5.60
N THR A 2 -44.45 11.36 -4.59
CA THR A 2 -44.75 11.76 -3.21
C THR A 2 -43.51 12.38 -2.57
N ALA A 3 -43.69 13.28 -1.61
CA ALA A 3 -42.58 13.88 -0.85
C ALA A 3 -41.52 12.87 -0.34
N PRO A 4 -41.89 11.66 0.16
CA PRO A 4 -40.89 10.67 0.56
C PRO A 4 -40.09 10.08 -0.62
N ASP A 5 -40.66 9.96 -1.82
CA ASP A 5 -39.92 9.47 -3.00
C ASP A 5 -38.81 10.44 -3.42
N ALA A 6 -39.09 11.75 -3.34
CA ALA A 6 -38.12 12.80 -3.66
C ALA A 6 -36.95 12.84 -2.67
N LEU A 7 -37.22 12.62 -1.38
CA LEU A 7 -36.18 12.54 -0.34
C LEU A 7 -35.30 11.29 -0.51
N ALA A 8 -35.88 10.14 -0.85
CA ALA A 8 -35.13 8.91 -1.12
C ALA A 8 -34.18 9.07 -2.31
N LEU A 9 -34.63 9.73 -3.39
CA LEU A 9 -33.79 10.03 -4.56
C LEU A 9 -32.65 11.00 -4.23
N ALA A 10 -32.92 12.06 -3.46
CA ALA A 10 -31.89 13.02 -3.06
C ALA A 10 -30.80 12.38 -2.17
N GLN A 11 -31.20 11.52 -1.24
CA GLN A 11 -30.26 10.76 -0.40
C GLN A 11 -29.42 9.77 -1.22
N GLY A 12 -30.03 9.09 -2.19
CA GLY A 12 -29.32 8.19 -3.11
C GLY A 12 -28.27 8.93 -3.94
N GLN A 13 -28.61 10.12 -4.46
CA GLN A 13 -27.67 10.96 -5.21
C GLN A 13 -26.49 11.45 -4.35
N GLN A 14 -26.75 11.90 -3.12
CA GLN A 14 -25.69 12.32 -2.20
C GLN A 14 -24.73 11.19 -1.85
N ARG A 15 -25.24 9.96 -1.65
CA ARG A 15 -24.39 8.78 -1.41
C ARG A 15 -23.45 8.50 -2.58
N LEU A 16 -23.97 8.49 -3.81
CA LEU A 16 -23.16 8.28 -5.01
C LEU A 16 -22.07 9.34 -5.18
N GLN A 17 -22.35 10.57 -4.75
CA GLN A 17 -21.37 11.66 -4.79
C GLN A 17 -20.25 11.44 -3.77
N GLN A 18 -20.59 11.09 -2.54
CA GLN A 18 -19.62 10.77 -1.48
C GLN A 18 -18.76 9.55 -1.83
N GLU A 19 -19.34 8.53 -2.44
CA GLU A 19 -18.62 7.35 -2.90
C GLU A 19 -17.61 7.70 -4.00
N ARG A 20 -18.00 8.53 -4.96
CA ARG A 20 -17.09 9.03 -6.02
C ARG A 20 -15.95 9.85 -5.43
N GLU A 21 -16.24 10.79 -4.54
CA GLU A 21 -15.22 11.63 -3.90
C GLU A 21 -14.24 10.78 -3.08
N THR A 22 -14.74 9.80 -2.33
CA THR A 22 -13.91 8.89 -1.53
C THR A 22 -13.05 7.99 -2.43
N PHE A 23 -13.61 7.49 -3.53
CA PHE A 23 -12.88 6.67 -4.49
C PHE A 23 -11.76 7.46 -5.17
N ASP A 24 -12.03 8.69 -5.61
CA ASP A 24 -11.03 9.55 -6.24
C ASP A 24 -9.90 9.93 -5.28
N GLN A 25 -10.21 10.17 -4.00
CA GLN A 25 -9.19 10.41 -2.98
C GLN A 25 -8.29 9.19 -2.78
N ARG A 26 -8.87 7.99 -2.63
CA ARG A 26 -8.10 6.74 -2.50
C ARG A 26 -7.22 6.47 -3.71
N LYS A 27 -7.75 6.67 -4.93
CA LYS A 27 -7.00 6.50 -6.18
C LYS A 27 -5.77 7.41 -6.26
N ARG A 28 -5.90 8.67 -5.83
CA ARG A 28 -4.78 9.63 -5.79
C ARG A 28 -3.74 9.26 -4.72
N GLN A 29 -4.20 8.79 -3.57
CA GLN A 29 -3.33 8.33 -2.49
C GLN A 29 -2.52 7.10 -2.92
N ASP A 30 -3.16 6.11 -3.54
CA ASP A 30 -2.48 4.91 -4.06
C ASP A 30 -1.44 5.25 -5.12
N ALA A 31 -1.78 6.13 -6.07
CA ALA A 31 -0.85 6.55 -7.11
C ALA A 31 0.38 7.27 -6.53
N SER A 32 0.18 8.09 -5.50
CA SER A 32 1.28 8.80 -4.82
C SER A 32 2.14 7.83 -4.01
N TRP A 33 1.50 6.90 -3.31
CA TRP A 33 2.17 5.89 -2.51
C TRP A 33 2.97 4.90 -3.37
N PHE A 34 2.48 4.57 -4.57
CA PHE A 34 3.21 3.79 -5.56
C PHE A 34 4.49 4.51 -6.01
N LYS A 35 4.41 5.80 -6.33
CA LYS A 35 5.60 6.60 -6.71
C LYS A 35 6.65 6.62 -5.60
N VAL A 36 6.23 6.80 -4.35
CA VAL A 36 7.14 6.79 -3.19
C VAL A 36 7.80 5.42 -3.03
N ARG A 37 7.03 4.33 -3.12
CA ARG A 37 7.58 2.96 -3.08
C ARG A 37 8.59 2.71 -4.21
N CYS A 38 8.30 3.15 -5.43
CA CYS A 38 9.23 3.03 -6.55
C CYS A 38 10.51 3.84 -6.32
N ALA A 39 10.41 5.06 -5.80
CA ALA A 39 11.57 5.89 -5.47
C ALA A 39 12.46 5.24 -4.40
N ILE A 40 11.86 4.73 -3.31
CA ILE A 40 12.58 4.02 -2.25
C ILE A 40 13.25 2.76 -2.81
N GLY A 41 12.55 2.00 -3.65
CA GLY A 41 13.11 0.83 -4.33
C GLY A 41 14.31 1.17 -5.21
N TRP A 42 14.24 2.26 -5.98
CA TRP A 42 15.34 2.72 -6.83
C TRP A 42 16.55 3.17 -6.02
N VAL A 43 16.34 3.93 -4.95
CA VAL A 43 17.42 4.36 -4.04
C VAL A 43 18.11 3.14 -3.44
N ALA A 44 17.35 2.15 -2.96
CA ALA A 44 17.91 0.91 -2.43
C ALA A 44 18.69 0.13 -3.50
N ALA A 45 18.14 0.01 -4.71
CA ALA A 45 18.76 -0.70 -5.83
C ALA A 45 20.09 -0.09 -6.29
N VAL A 46 20.29 1.21 -6.12
CA VAL A 46 21.57 1.88 -6.44
C VAL A 46 22.52 1.90 -5.23
N THR A 47 22.00 2.13 -4.03
CA THR A 47 22.84 2.32 -2.83
C THR A 47 23.51 1.01 -2.40
N LEU A 48 22.78 -0.11 -2.36
CA LEU A 48 23.31 -1.42 -1.98
C LEU A 48 24.54 -1.83 -2.82
N PRO A 49 24.46 -1.89 -4.17
CA PRO A 49 25.63 -2.25 -4.97
C PRO A 49 26.76 -1.22 -4.85
N SER A 50 26.46 0.07 -4.64
CA SER A 50 27.51 1.08 -4.45
C SER A 50 28.35 0.81 -3.20
N ILE A 51 27.70 0.47 -2.07
CA ILE A 51 28.39 0.14 -0.82
C ILE A 51 29.20 -1.15 -1.00
N MET A 52 28.62 -2.16 -1.67
CA MET A 52 29.30 -3.41 -1.95
C MET A 52 30.58 -3.20 -2.79
N VAL A 53 30.52 -2.38 -3.85
CA VAL A 53 31.69 -2.05 -4.67
C VAL A 53 32.77 -1.34 -3.84
N VAL A 54 32.40 -0.34 -3.05
CA VAL A 54 33.35 0.39 -2.20
C VAL A 54 34.02 -0.55 -1.19
N ALA A 55 33.26 -1.43 -0.56
CA ALA A 55 33.81 -2.36 0.42
C ALA A 55 34.70 -3.44 -0.24
N CYS A 56 34.33 -3.95 -1.42
CA CYS A 56 35.20 -4.83 -2.20
C CYS A 56 36.52 -4.17 -2.58
N LEU A 57 36.51 -2.88 -2.94
CA LEU A 57 37.74 -2.13 -3.22
C LEU A 57 38.63 -1.98 -1.98
N ILE A 58 38.05 -1.67 -0.81
CA ILE A 58 38.81 -1.53 0.44
C ILE A 58 39.46 -2.86 0.83
N ILE A 59 38.75 -3.98 0.70
CA ILE A 59 39.27 -5.32 1.01
C ILE A 59 40.32 -5.75 -0.03
N GLY A 60 40.10 -5.46 -1.32
CA GLY A 60 41.04 -5.79 -2.39
C GLY A 60 42.37 -5.03 -2.27
N PHE A 61 42.31 -3.76 -1.85
CA PHE A 61 43.48 -2.90 -1.63
C PHE A 61 43.89 -2.80 -0.15
N HIS A 62 43.77 -3.90 0.60
CA HIS A 62 44.04 -3.92 2.04
C HIS A 62 45.41 -3.37 2.45
N ASP A 63 46.46 -3.51 1.62
CA ASP A 63 47.79 -2.94 1.88
C ASP A 63 47.83 -1.40 1.89
N SER A 64 46.87 -0.75 1.22
CA SER A 64 46.78 0.71 1.15
C SER A 64 45.93 1.30 2.28
N PHE A 65 45.24 0.46 3.06
CA PHE A 65 44.29 0.88 4.09
C PHE A 65 44.70 0.37 5.48
N GLY A 66 44.47 1.19 6.50
CA GLY A 66 44.74 0.78 7.88
C GLY A 66 43.87 -0.41 8.31
N PRO A 67 44.36 -1.27 9.21
CA PRO A 67 43.65 -2.48 9.65
C PRO A 67 42.27 -2.18 10.26
N THR A 68 42.12 -1.02 10.92
CA THR A 68 40.84 -0.54 11.45
C THR A 68 39.82 -0.27 10.35
N THR A 69 40.24 0.34 9.24
CA THR A 69 39.36 0.65 8.09
C THR A 69 38.87 -0.63 7.42
N VAL A 70 39.76 -1.61 7.24
CA VAL A 70 39.40 -2.91 6.67
C VAL A 70 38.42 -3.65 7.59
N SER A 71 38.63 -3.61 8.91
CA SER A 71 37.72 -4.23 9.89
C SER A 71 36.32 -3.60 9.86
N ILE A 72 36.23 -2.27 9.80
CA ILE A 72 34.95 -1.55 9.70
C ILE A 72 34.25 -1.89 8.37
N ALA A 73 34.97 -1.89 7.25
CA ALA A 73 34.40 -2.22 5.94
C ALA A 73 33.89 -3.67 5.88
N THR A 74 34.63 -4.61 6.48
CA THR A 74 34.25 -6.02 6.56
C THR A 74 33.02 -6.21 7.46
N GLY A 75 32.97 -5.53 8.61
CA GLY A 75 31.81 -5.54 9.49
C GLY A 75 30.56 -4.94 8.85
N ALA A 76 30.72 -3.82 8.13
CA ALA A 76 29.64 -3.19 7.38
C ALA A 76 29.07 -4.13 6.30
N LEU A 77 29.92 -4.83 5.54
CA LEU A 77 29.48 -5.84 4.57
C LEU A 77 28.72 -7.00 5.21
N LEU A 78 29.15 -7.47 6.38
CA LEU A 78 28.47 -8.56 7.07
C LEU A 78 27.06 -8.13 7.51
N VAL A 79 26.94 -6.94 8.08
CA VAL A 79 25.64 -6.37 8.49
C VAL A 79 24.74 -6.15 7.28
N ASP A 80 25.29 -5.62 6.18
CA ASP A 80 24.54 -5.37 4.94
C ASP A 80 24.02 -6.66 4.31
N ALA A 81 24.85 -7.71 4.27
CA ALA A 81 24.46 -9.03 3.77
C ALA A 81 23.33 -9.66 4.62
N LEU A 82 23.42 -9.57 5.96
CA LEU A 82 22.39 -10.05 6.87
C LEU A 82 21.08 -9.25 6.75
N ALA A 83 21.18 -7.93 6.65
CA ALA A 83 20.02 -7.04 6.45
C ALA A 83 19.32 -7.36 5.13
N THR A 84 20.09 -7.57 4.06
CA THR A 84 19.56 -7.92 2.74
C THR A 84 18.89 -9.29 2.75
N ALA A 85 19.52 -10.30 3.37
CA ALA A 85 18.95 -11.65 3.50
C ALA A 85 17.65 -11.67 4.32
N THR A 86 17.63 -10.97 5.46
CA THR A 86 16.41 -10.85 6.28
C THR A 86 15.31 -10.07 5.57
N SER A 87 15.66 -9.03 4.82
CA SER A 87 14.70 -8.29 3.99
C SER A 87 14.08 -9.17 2.89
N LEU A 88 14.90 -9.91 2.15
CA LEU A 88 14.45 -10.89 1.16
C LEU A 88 13.54 -11.94 1.78
N TYR A 89 13.93 -12.50 2.93
CA TYR A 89 13.10 -13.45 3.68
C TYR A 89 11.73 -12.85 4.02
N LYS A 90 11.70 -11.60 4.52
CA LYS A 90 10.45 -10.90 4.84
C LYS A 90 9.61 -10.56 3.61
N ILE A 91 10.23 -10.34 2.45
CA ILE A 91 9.49 -10.11 1.19
C ILE A 91 8.87 -11.41 0.68
N VAL A 92 9.61 -12.52 0.76
CA VAL A 92 9.16 -13.84 0.27
C VAL A 92 8.06 -14.40 1.18
N ILE A 93 8.17 -14.23 2.50
CA ILE A 93 7.23 -14.82 3.47
C ILE A 93 6.17 -13.82 3.93
N GLY A 94 6.50 -12.53 3.99
CA GLY A 94 5.58 -11.48 4.35
C GLY A 94 4.74 -11.07 3.16
N THR A 95 3.50 -11.52 3.15
CA THR A 95 2.39 -10.91 2.43
C THR A 95 2.34 -9.41 2.74
N GLN A 96 3.05 -8.59 1.96
CA GLN A 96 2.74 -7.17 1.87
C GLN A 96 1.40 -7.07 1.15
N GLY A 97 0.35 -7.22 1.95
CA GLY A 97 -1.03 -7.16 1.52
C GLY A 97 -1.23 -5.90 0.70
N SER A 98 -1.33 -6.08 -0.62
CA SER A 98 -2.19 -5.22 -1.40
C SER A 98 -3.57 -5.47 -0.82
N GLN A 99 -4.00 -4.60 0.10
CA GLN A 99 -5.40 -4.57 0.51
C GLN A 99 -6.18 -4.42 -0.80
N PRO A 100 -6.95 -5.44 -1.21
CA PRO A 100 -7.73 -5.32 -2.42
C PRO A 100 -8.60 -4.08 -2.26
N LEU A 101 -8.71 -3.27 -3.32
CA LEU A 101 -9.72 -2.23 -3.40
C LEU A 101 -11.08 -2.94 -3.41
N GLU A 102 -11.60 -3.27 -2.23
CA GLU A 102 -12.93 -3.86 -2.11
C GLU A 102 -13.95 -2.83 -2.60
N PRO A 103 -14.88 -3.22 -3.50
CA PRO A 103 -15.94 -2.33 -3.94
C PRO A 103 -16.76 -1.92 -2.73
N VAL A 104 -16.85 -0.62 -2.48
CA VAL A 104 -17.68 -0.07 -1.37
C VAL A 104 -19.18 -0.14 -1.68
N THR A 105 -19.57 -0.90 -2.70
CA THR A 105 -20.97 -1.22 -2.98
C THR A 105 -21.46 -2.14 -1.87
N ALA A 106 -21.76 -1.58 -0.70
CA ALA A 106 -22.70 -2.22 0.21
C ALA A 106 -23.95 -2.46 -0.63
N GLU A 107 -24.35 -3.72 -0.76
CA GLU A 107 -25.60 -4.11 -1.40
C GLU A 107 -26.66 -3.07 -1.07
N ALA A 108 -27.16 -2.43 -2.12
CA ALA A 108 -28.26 -1.50 -2.01
C ALA A 108 -29.31 -2.14 -1.08
N PRO A 109 -29.84 -1.41 -0.08
CA PRO A 109 -30.98 -1.88 0.69
C PRO A 109 -32.23 -1.81 -0.20
N ALA A 110 -32.24 -2.53 -1.31
CA ALA A 110 -33.31 -2.57 -2.30
C ALA A 110 -34.29 -3.72 -2.03
N LEU A 111 -34.11 -4.49 -0.96
CA LEU A 111 -34.99 -5.62 -0.62
C LEU A 111 -35.72 -5.50 0.73
N ARG A 112 -35.49 -4.46 1.55
CA ARG A 112 -36.18 -4.33 2.84
C ARG A 112 -37.53 -3.61 2.77
N THR A 113 -37.81 -2.89 1.70
CA THR A 113 -39.05 -2.11 1.55
C THR A 113 -40.07 -2.73 0.58
N ALA A 114 -39.66 -3.71 -0.22
CA ALA A 114 -40.60 -4.53 -1.01
C ALA A 114 -41.36 -5.57 -0.14
N ALA A 115 -40.92 -5.77 1.11
CA ALA A 115 -41.58 -6.60 2.10
C ALA A 115 -42.38 -5.77 3.12
N LEU A 116 -42.94 -4.63 2.72
CA LEU A 116 -44.08 -4.07 3.45
C LEU A 116 -45.32 -4.84 2.97
N PRO A 117 -45.90 -5.75 3.76
CA PRO A 117 -47.15 -6.38 3.36
C PRO A 117 -48.20 -5.27 3.25
N LEU A 118 -48.76 -5.21 2.05
CA LEU A 118 -50.00 -4.54 1.71
C LEU A 118 -51.02 -4.70 2.84
N ALA A 119 -51.67 -3.61 3.21
CA ALA A 119 -53.00 -3.61 3.80
C ALA A 119 -53.18 -4.39 5.13
N ALA A 120 -52.88 -3.69 6.23
CA ALA A 120 -53.86 -3.60 7.30
C ALA A 120 -55.07 -2.78 6.78
N THR A 121 -55.93 -3.38 5.96
CA THR A 121 -57.30 -2.91 5.67
C THR A 121 -58.13 -4.05 5.07
N SER A 122 -58.72 -4.87 5.93
CA SER A 122 -60.05 -5.44 5.71
C SER A 122 -60.68 -5.68 7.07
N GLU A 123 -61.95 -5.31 7.17
CA GLU A 123 -62.85 -5.31 8.33
C GLU A 123 -62.87 -6.61 9.16
#